data_AF-A0A7S4EX10-F1
#
_entry.id   AF-A0A7S4EX10-F1
#
_cell.length_a   1.000
_cell.length_b   1.000
_cell.length_c   1.000
_cell.angle_alpha   90.00
_cell.angle_beta   90.00
_cell.angle_gamma   90.00
#
_symmetry.space_group_name_H-M   'P 1'
#
loop_
_entity.id
_entity.type
_entity.pdbx_description
1 polymer ?
#
loop_
_entity_poly.entity_id
_entity_poly.type
_entity_poly.pdbx_seq_one_letter_code
_entity_poly.pdbx_strand_id
1 'polypeptide(L)'
;GAMFPRRPAWSMVRLTLPTRGPLQKLFGGVGVSSPGSSSKRSSATEAQMVQGKTESMHVYMPLNLSYPGLRKVHEQPPIYICDNFLTDHECAALIEVAGPLLQRSKTHAVAGSEATKGRTSLTCHLSKKVSPCPMMLEKIHLLTNKPFGHMELPQVARYTDGQRYVEHFDGVDPHTDAGRAFCASGGQRIATVLMYLNDVEVGGGTFFRRISTKAPFPLST
;
A
#
# COMPACT_ATOMS: atom_id res chain seq x y z
N GLY A 1 3.20 37.38 3.29
CA GLY A 1 3.21 35.93 3.08
C GLY A 1 3.56 35.28 4.40
N ALA A 2 2.68 34.46 4.96
CA ALA A 2 2.96 33.74 6.20
C ALA A 2 3.96 32.61 5.89
N MET A 3 5.19 32.76 6.36
CA MET A 3 6.20 31.70 6.33
C MET A 3 5.81 30.69 7.41
N PHE A 4 5.20 29.57 7.01
CA PHE A 4 4.99 28.46 7.95
C PHE A 4 6.35 27.98 8.46
N PRO A 5 6.54 27.79 9.78
CA PRO A 5 7.81 27.33 10.33
C PRO A 5 8.13 25.94 9.74
N ARG A 6 9.27 25.86 9.03
CA ARG A 6 9.79 24.62 8.45
C ARG A 6 10.00 23.60 9.57
N ARG A 7 9.43 22.40 9.42
CA ARG A 7 9.43 21.37 10.48
C ARG A 7 10.61 20.41 10.29
N PRO A 8 11.45 20.17 11.31
CA PRO A 8 12.62 19.29 11.23
C PRO A 8 12.26 17.78 11.24
N ALA A 9 10.99 17.45 11.07
CA ALA A 9 10.51 16.07 11.14
C ALA A 9 9.56 15.78 9.99
N TRP A 10 9.77 14.64 9.35
CA TRP A 10 8.95 14.16 8.25
C TRP A 10 7.78 13.33 8.78
N SER A 11 6.55 13.62 8.34
CA SER A 11 5.34 12.89 8.73
C SER A 11 4.62 12.31 7.52
N MET A 12 4.14 11.07 7.65
CA MET A 12 3.41 10.37 6.59
C MET A 12 2.28 9.54 7.16
N VAL A 13 1.16 9.48 6.44
CA VAL A 13 0.11 8.48 6.66
C VAL A 13 0.28 7.34 5.68
N ARG A 14 0.27 6.13 6.21
CA ARG A 14 0.16 4.88 5.46
C ARG A 14 -1.23 4.28 5.69
N LEU A 15 -1.91 3.96 4.59
CA LEU A 15 -3.15 3.20 4.61
C LEU A 15 -3.04 2.00 3.69
N THR A 16 -3.30 0.81 4.23
CA THR A 16 -3.27 -0.46 3.50
C THR A 16 -4.69 -0.96 3.22
N LEU A 17 -4.89 -1.48 2.01
CA LEU A 17 -6.18 -1.92 1.50
C LEU A 17 -6.19 -3.45 1.34
N PRO A 18 -6.79 -4.20 2.28
CA PRO A 18 -6.97 -5.64 2.14
C PRO A 18 -8.06 -6.07 1.14
N THR A 19 -7.97 -7.32 0.68
CA THR A 19 -8.98 -7.94 -0.21
C THR A 19 -10.35 -8.22 0.42
N ARG A 20 -10.45 -8.35 1.76
CA ARG A 20 -11.61 -8.82 2.55
C ARG A 20 -12.71 -9.57 1.75
N GLY A 21 -12.66 -10.90 1.84
CA GLY A 21 -13.55 -11.85 1.17
C GLY A 21 -12.76 -13.05 0.61
N PRO A 22 -13.37 -14.22 0.33
CA PRO A 22 -12.67 -15.29 -0.37
C PRO A 22 -12.15 -14.78 -1.71
N LEU A 23 -10.87 -15.07 -2.03
CA LEU A 23 -10.24 -14.76 -3.32
C LEU A 23 -11.09 -15.18 -4.54
N GLN A 24 -12.04 -16.10 -4.34
CA GLN A 24 -12.95 -16.63 -5.36
C GLN A 24 -14.09 -15.69 -5.79
N LYS A 25 -14.41 -14.59 -5.07
CA LYS A 25 -15.55 -13.72 -5.45
C LYS A 25 -15.20 -12.48 -6.28
N LEU A 26 -13.92 -12.25 -6.57
CA LEU A 26 -13.47 -11.19 -7.48
C LEU A 26 -13.32 -11.65 -8.93
N PHE A 27 -13.50 -12.93 -9.19
CA PHE A 27 -13.46 -13.51 -10.53
C PHE A 27 -14.83 -14.12 -10.81
N GLY A 28 -15.61 -13.47 -11.67
CA GLY A 28 -16.87 -14.02 -12.17
C GLY A 28 -16.61 -15.43 -12.72
N GLY A 29 -17.27 -16.41 -12.12
CA GLY A 29 -17.10 -17.81 -12.46
C GLY A 29 -17.43 -18.06 -13.92
N VAL A 30 -16.41 -18.41 -14.70
CA VAL A 30 -16.64 -19.25 -15.88
C VAL A 30 -16.76 -20.67 -15.34
N GLY A 31 -18.00 -21.07 -15.09
CA GLY A 31 -18.31 -22.47 -14.86
C GLY A 31 -17.98 -23.26 -16.12
N VAL A 32 -17.14 -24.29 -15.99
CA VAL A 32 -17.07 -25.35 -16.98
C VAL A 32 -17.42 -26.64 -16.25
N SER A 33 -18.65 -27.06 -16.48
CA SER A 33 -19.18 -28.38 -16.21
C SER A 33 -18.32 -29.46 -16.86
N SER A 34 -17.88 -30.44 -16.08
CA SER A 34 -17.34 -31.71 -16.60
C SER A 34 -18.44 -32.51 -17.30
N PRO A 35 -18.09 -33.25 -18.37
CA PRO A 35 -18.69 -34.55 -18.58
C PRO A 35 -17.64 -35.67 -18.65
N GLY A 36 -17.84 -36.68 -17.82
CA GLY A 36 -18.02 -38.08 -18.25
C GLY A 36 -16.91 -38.78 -19.05
N SER A 37 -16.44 -39.88 -18.46
CA SER A 37 -15.59 -40.94 -19.02
C SER A 37 -16.03 -41.53 -20.37
N SER A 38 -15.08 -41.90 -21.23
CA SER A 38 -14.85 -43.29 -21.71
C SER A 38 -13.79 -43.39 -22.81
N SER A 39 -13.26 -44.61 -22.97
CA SER A 39 -11.99 -45.04 -23.60
C SER A 39 -12.02 -45.20 -25.12
N LYS A 40 -10.92 -44.89 -25.85
CA LYS A 40 -10.10 -45.83 -26.68
C LYS A 40 -9.07 -45.13 -27.61
N ARG A 41 -7.97 -45.88 -27.84
CA ARG A 41 -6.73 -45.68 -28.64
C ARG A 41 -6.89 -45.08 -30.06
N SER A 42 -5.92 -44.29 -30.54
CA SER A 42 -4.75 -44.72 -31.36
C SER A 42 -4.12 -43.55 -32.15
N SER A 43 -2.87 -43.79 -32.57
CA SER A 43 -1.98 -43.08 -33.51
C SER A 43 -1.36 -41.73 -33.11
N ALA A 44 -0.03 -41.77 -33.01
CA ALA A 44 0.87 -40.66 -32.79
C ALA A 44 1.00 -39.81 -34.06
N THR A 45 0.91 -38.48 -33.88
CA THR A 45 1.56 -37.52 -34.78
C THR A 45 2.14 -36.43 -33.89
N GLU A 46 3.46 -36.33 -33.93
CA GLU A 46 4.27 -35.46 -33.07
C GLU A 46 4.11 -34.01 -33.54
N ALA A 47 3.10 -33.32 -33.01
CA ALA A 47 2.97 -31.88 -33.15
C ALA A 47 3.90 -31.21 -32.14
N GLN A 48 4.92 -30.52 -32.63
CA GLN A 48 5.76 -29.63 -31.84
C GLN A 48 4.88 -28.60 -31.11
N MET A 49 4.67 -28.82 -29.81
CA MET A 49 4.08 -27.82 -28.93
C MET A 49 5.11 -26.71 -28.72
N VAL A 50 4.96 -25.62 -29.46
CA VAL A 50 5.49 -24.32 -29.03
C VAL A 50 4.86 -24.03 -27.68
N GLN A 51 5.63 -24.20 -26.60
CA GLN A 51 5.25 -23.77 -25.27
C GLN A 51 5.17 -22.24 -25.29
N GLY A 52 4.00 -21.72 -25.66
CA GLY A 52 3.64 -20.35 -25.38
C GLY A 52 3.75 -20.16 -23.87
N LYS A 53 4.72 -19.36 -23.43
CA LYS A 53 4.69 -18.78 -22.09
C LYS A 53 3.38 -18.02 -22.00
N THR A 54 2.39 -18.59 -21.33
CA THR A 54 1.22 -17.84 -20.89
C THR A 54 1.75 -16.82 -19.90
N GLU A 55 2.04 -15.60 -20.35
CA GLU A 55 2.30 -14.49 -19.46
C GLU A 55 1.08 -14.36 -18.55
N SER A 56 1.27 -14.69 -17.27
CA SER A 56 0.22 -14.49 -16.28
C SER A 56 -0.02 -12.99 -16.17
N MET A 57 -1.10 -12.50 -16.79
CA MET A 57 -1.58 -11.14 -16.61
C MET A 57 -1.78 -10.90 -15.12
N HIS A 58 -0.87 -10.14 -14.51
CA HIS A 58 -0.98 -9.74 -13.12
C HIS A 58 -2.15 -8.76 -13.00
N VAL A 59 -3.24 -9.21 -12.38
CA VAL A 59 -4.42 -8.37 -12.15
C VAL A 59 -4.14 -7.47 -10.94
N TYR A 60 -3.89 -6.19 -11.20
CA TYR A 60 -3.73 -5.17 -10.15
C TYR A 60 -5.08 -4.57 -9.75
N MET A 61 -5.13 -3.98 -8.55
CA MET A 61 -6.32 -3.28 -8.06
C MET A 61 -6.69 -2.13 -9.01
N PRO A 62 -7.95 -2.03 -9.49
CA PRO A 62 -8.36 -0.92 -10.32
C PRO A 62 -8.32 0.39 -9.54
N LEU A 63 -8.01 1.49 -10.24
CA LEU A 63 -8.04 2.85 -9.73
C LEU A 63 -8.90 3.73 -10.64
N ASN A 64 -9.47 4.79 -10.07
CA ASN A 64 -10.03 5.88 -10.85
C ASN A 64 -8.90 6.68 -11.49
N LEU A 65 -8.54 6.34 -12.73
CA LEU A 65 -7.43 6.98 -13.46
C LEU A 65 -7.71 8.46 -13.82
N SER A 66 -8.97 8.90 -13.71
CA SER A 66 -9.36 10.29 -13.91
C SER A 66 -9.30 11.12 -12.62
N TYR A 67 -8.79 10.56 -11.52
CA TYR A 67 -8.67 11.29 -10.26
C TYR A 67 -7.70 12.48 -10.43
N PRO A 68 -8.07 13.72 -10.02
CA PRO A 68 -7.24 14.90 -10.22
C PRO A 68 -5.83 14.76 -9.61
N GLY A 69 -4.81 15.14 -10.37
CA GLY A 69 -3.41 15.07 -9.92
C GLY A 69 -2.78 13.67 -9.98
N LEU A 70 -3.53 12.64 -10.37
CA LEU A 70 -3.01 11.27 -10.47
C LEU A 70 -2.20 11.06 -11.76
N ARG A 71 -0.98 10.55 -11.62
CA ARG A 71 -0.11 10.16 -12.74
C ARG A 71 0.60 8.85 -12.45
N LYS A 72 0.71 8.01 -13.48
CA LYS A 72 1.45 6.75 -13.42
C LYS A 72 2.95 7.01 -13.61
N VAL A 73 3.78 6.40 -12.78
CA VAL A 73 5.25 6.49 -12.86
C VAL A 73 5.94 5.15 -13.06
N HIS A 74 5.21 4.05 -12.91
CA HIS A 74 5.71 2.71 -13.18
C HIS A 74 4.54 1.81 -13.61
N GLU A 75 4.80 0.88 -14.54
CA GLU A 75 3.77 0.00 -15.11
C GLU A 75 3.60 -1.29 -14.29
N GLN A 76 4.69 -1.99 -13.98
CA GLN A 76 4.66 -3.34 -13.41
C GLN A 76 5.75 -3.55 -12.34
N PRO A 77 5.45 -3.36 -11.05
CA PRO A 77 4.13 -3.10 -10.49
C PRO A 77 3.66 -1.67 -10.75
N PRO A 78 2.35 -1.41 -10.84
CA PRO A 78 1.85 -0.08 -11.07
C PRO A 78 2.14 0.82 -9.87
N ILE A 79 2.76 1.96 -10.13
CA ILE A 79 3.01 3.00 -9.12
C ILE A 79 2.44 4.31 -9.66
N TYR A 80 1.68 4.98 -8.81
CA TYR A 80 1.09 6.27 -9.11
C TYR A 80 1.53 7.30 -8.09
N ILE A 81 1.56 8.55 -8.53
CA ILE A 81 1.71 9.72 -7.68
C ILE A 81 0.46 10.56 -7.85
N CYS A 82 -0.07 11.08 -6.75
CA CYS A 82 -1.21 11.98 -6.77
C CYS A 82 -0.79 13.30 -6.14
N ASP A 83 -0.57 14.30 -6.99
CA ASP A 83 -0.23 15.65 -6.54
C ASP A 83 -1.49 16.31 -5.92
N ASN A 84 -1.32 17.08 -4.84
CA ASN A 84 -2.40 17.78 -4.12
C ASN A 84 -3.55 16.87 -3.62
N PHE A 85 -3.25 15.61 -3.27
CA PHE A 85 -4.27 14.68 -2.74
C PHE A 85 -4.87 15.18 -1.41
N LEU A 86 -4.02 15.67 -0.52
CA LEU A 86 -4.40 16.37 0.70
C LEU A 86 -4.07 17.86 0.55
N THR A 87 -4.93 18.70 1.10
CA THR A 87 -4.67 20.12 1.30
C THR A 87 -3.75 20.33 2.50
N ASP A 88 -3.06 21.47 2.55
CA ASP A 88 -2.22 21.86 3.70
C ASP A 88 -2.97 21.82 5.03
N HIS A 89 -4.25 22.21 5.02
CA HIS A 89 -5.11 22.17 6.20
C HIS A 89 -5.39 20.74 6.66
N GLU A 90 -5.68 19.81 5.75
CA GLU A 90 -5.87 18.40 6.09
C GLU A 90 -4.58 17.77 6.60
N CYS A 91 -3.45 18.10 5.98
CA CYS A 91 -2.13 17.67 6.45
C CYS A 91 -1.86 18.16 7.88
N ALA A 92 -2.09 19.44 8.16
CA ALA A 92 -1.93 20.02 9.49
C ALA A 92 -2.84 19.34 10.53
N ALA A 93 -4.12 19.13 10.21
CA ALA A 93 -5.08 18.48 11.09
C ALA A 93 -4.70 17.02 11.39
N LEU A 94 -4.19 16.27 10.41
CA LEU A 94 -3.69 14.91 10.62
C LEU A 94 -2.48 14.88 11.56
N ILE A 95 -1.54 15.83 11.39
CA ILE A 95 -0.38 15.95 12.28
C ILE A 95 -0.82 16.28 13.72
N GLU A 96 -1.77 17.21 13.87
CA GLU A 96 -2.27 17.65 15.18
C GLU A 96 -2.91 16.49 15.95
N VAL A 97 -3.82 15.75 15.31
CA VAL A 97 -4.50 14.59 15.93
C VAL A 97 -3.52 13.45 16.23
N ALA A 98 -2.50 13.27 15.41
CA ALA A 98 -1.47 12.25 15.64
C ALA A 98 -0.52 12.60 16.78
N GLY A 99 -0.17 13.88 16.94
CA GLY A 99 0.81 14.39 17.90
C GLY A 99 0.79 13.74 19.29
N PRO A 100 -0.35 13.77 20.02
CA PRO A 100 -0.43 13.19 21.37
C PRO A 100 -0.46 11.65 21.38
N LEU A 101 -0.72 11.00 20.25
CA LEU A 101 -0.83 9.54 20.13
C LEU A 101 0.49 8.88 19.70
N LEU A 102 1.46 9.66 19.21
CA LEU A 102 2.73 9.17 18.70
C LEU A 102 3.55 8.49 19.81
N GLN A 103 3.90 7.24 19.58
CA GLN A 103 4.73 6.43 20.47
C GLN A 103 5.90 5.84 19.70
N ARG A 104 6.99 5.49 20.39
CA ARG A 104 8.14 4.84 19.74
C ARG A 104 7.68 3.56 19.03
N SER A 105 8.04 3.41 17.76
CA SER A 105 7.64 2.24 16.98
C SER A 105 8.14 0.95 17.62
N LYS A 106 7.22 0.03 17.96
CA LYS A 106 7.56 -1.32 18.41
C LYS A 106 7.88 -2.17 17.19
N THR A 107 9.09 -2.70 17.10
CA THR A 107 9.43 -3.77 16.14
C THR A 107 9.05 -5.11 16.75
N HIS A 108 8.35 -5.97 16.01
CA HIS A 108 8.18 -7.40 16.36
C HIS A 108 9.48 -8.21 16.21
N ALA A 109 10.62 -7.54 16.24
CA ALA A 109 11.92 -8.16 16.10
C ALA A 109 12.47 -8.51 17.48
N VAL A 110 13.17 -9.65 17.55
CA VAL A 110 13.91 -10.06 18.75
C VAL A 110 14.80 -8.91 19.22
N ALA A 111 14.79 -8.65 20.53
CA ALA A 111 15.60 -7.60 21.14
C ALA A 111 17.07 -7.77 20.73
N GLY A 112 17.64 -6.75 20.08
CA GLY A 112 19.04 -6.74 19.64
C GLY A 112 19.29 -6.99 18.15
N SER A 113 18.24 -7.21 17.35
CA SER A 113 18.37 -7.36 15.89
C SER A 113 18.55 -6.00 15.16
N GLU A 114 19.16 -6.02 13.97
CA GLU A 114 19.21 -4.87 13.04
C GLU A 114 17.81 -4.25 12.81
N ALA A 115 16.76 -5.08 12.86
CA ALA A 115 15.37 -4.63 12.77
C ALA A 115 14.93 -3.74 13.95
N THR A 116 15.48 -3.92 15.16
CA THR A 116 15.27 -3.01 16.30
C THR A 116 15.97 -1.65 16.09
N LYS A 117 17.03 -1.60 15.27
CA LYS A 117 17.68 -0.35 14.81
C LYS A 117 16.97 0.29 13.61
N GLY A 118 16.15 -0.48 12.88
CA GLY A 118 15.56 -0.10 11.59
C GLY A 118 14.22 0.66 11.63
N ARG A 119 13.65 0.88 12.83
CA ARG A 119 12.42 1.68 13.03
C ARG A 119 12.59 2.62 14.22
N THR A 120 13.30 3.72 13.99
CA THR A 120 13.53 4.76 15.00
C THR A 120 12.38 5.77 15.08
N SER A 121 11.40 5.69 14.17
CA SER A 121 10.25 6.60 14.09
C SER A 121 9.34 6.56 15.31
N LEU A 122 8.55 7.61 15.46
CA LEU A 122 7.32 7.58 16.24
C LEU A 122 6.16 7.16 15.35
N THR A 123 5.24 6.35 15.84
CA THR A 123 4.06 5.90 15.10
C THR A 123 2.81 5.88 15.95
N CYS A 124 1.66 6.09 15.32
CA CYS A 124 0.35 5.83 15.92
C CYS A 124 -0.64 5.34 14.85
N HIS A 125 -1.75 4.75 15.29
CA HIS A 125 -2.90 4.49 14.44
C HIS A 125 -4.01 5.46 14.78
N LEU A 126 -4.62 6.06 13.76
CA LEU A 126 -5.75 6.96 13.91
C LEU A 126 -7.06 6.18 13.80
N SER A 127 -8.06 6.60 14.57
CA SER A 127 -9.41 6.07 14.45
C SER A 127 -10.03 6.57 13.14
N LYS A 128 -10.62 5.65 12.36
CA LYS A 128 -11.37 5.99 11.14
C LYS A 128 -12.56 6.91 11.38
N LYS A 129 -13.04 7.01 12.62
CA LYS A 129 -14.25 7.74 13.00
C LYS A 129 -13.98 9.17 13.47
N VAL A 130 -12.72 9.53 13.72
CA VAL A 130 -12.35 10.83 14.30
C VAL A 130 -11.81 11.73 13.20
N SER A 131 -12.28 12.98 13.15
CA SER A 131 -11.78 13.98 12.21
C SER A 131 -10.26 14.14 12.34
N PRO A 132 -9.50 14.28 11.22
CA PRO A 132 -9.97 14.39 9.84
C PRO A 132 -10.06 13.07 9.06
N CYS A 133 -9.96 11.91 9.73
CA CYS A 133 -9.87 10.61 9.04
C CYS A 133 -11.05 10.30 8.11
N PRO A 134 -12.33 10.57 8.45
CA PRO A 134 -13.45 10.31 7.53
C PRO A 134 -13.29 10.99 6.16
N MET A 135 -12.86 12.26 6.13
CA MET A 135 -12.66 13.03 4.89
C MET A 135 -11.50 12.46 4.05
N MET A 136 -10.39 12.13 4.71
CA MET A 136 -9.26 11.47 4.05
C MET A 136 -9.65 10.10 3.46
N LEU A 137 -10.44 9.31 4.20
CA LEU A 137 -10.89 8.00 3.72
C LEU A 137 -11.87 8.12 2.55
N GLU A 138 -12.71 9.16 2.52
CA GLU A 138 -13.59 9.46 1.38
C GLU A 138 -12.80 9.73 0.10
N LYS A 139 -11.72 10.53 0.17
CA LYS A 139 -10.81 10.73 -0.98
C LYS A 139 -10.21 9.42 -1.48
N ILE A 140 -9.80 8.54 -0.55
CA ILE A 140 -9.25 7.23 -0.90
C ILE A 140 -10.33 6.32 -1.50
N HIS A 141 -11.57 6.41 -1.02
CA HIS A 141 -12.71 5.71 -1.61
C HIS A 141 -12.93 6.18 -3.05
N LEU A 142 -12.94 7.49 -3.32
CA LEU A 142 -13.09 8.05 -4.67
C LEU A 142 -11.94 7.67 -5.62
N LEU A 143 -10.72 7.51 -5.08
CA LEU A 143 -9.55 7.07 -5.84
C LEU A 143 -9.57 5.56 -6.15
N THR A 144 -9.99 4.73 -5.20
CA THR A 144 -9.78 3.26 -5.24
C THR A 144 -11.05 2.44 -5.39
N ASN A 145 -12.22 3.09 -5.27
CA ASN A 145 -13.54 2.47 -5.17
C ASN A 145 -13.64 1.39 -4.08
N LYS A 146 -12.76 1.43 -3.06
CA LYS A 146 -12.80 0.49 -1.93
C LYS A 146 -13.73 0.99 -0.84
N PRO A 147 -14.54 0.12 -0.22
CA PRO A 147 -15.36 0.52 0.92
C PRO A 147 -14.48 0.76 2.16
N PHE A 148 -14.92 1.62 3.08
CA PHE A 148 -14.17 1.92 4.31
C PHE A 148 -13.86 0.70 5.19
N GLY A 149 -14.67 -0.36 5.07
CA GLY A 149 -14.41 -1.64 5.74
C GLY A 149 -13.16 -2.37 5.25
N HIS A 150 -12.71 -2.08 4.03
CA HIS A 150 -11.51 -2.64 3.39
C HIS A 150 -10.30 -1.72 3.54
N MET A 151 -10.41 -0.70 4.39
CA MET A 151 -9.32 0.20 4.73
C MET A 151 -8.88 -0.12 6.15
N GLU A 152 -7.59 -0.45 6.34
CA GLU A 152 -7.01 -0.60 7.67
C GLU A 152 -7.08 0.72 8.47
N LEU A 153 -6.66 0.72 9.73
CA LEU A 153 -6.53 1.98 10.46
C LEU A 153 -5.38 2.81 9.85
N PRO A 154 -5.60 4.10 9.53
CA PRO A 154 -4.53 4.97 9.06
C PRO A 154 -3.37 4.97 10.06
N GLN A 155 -2.16 4.68 9.59
CA GLN A 155 -0.96 4.71 10.41
C GLN A 155 -0.19 5.98 10.13
N VAL A 156 0.02 6.83 11.15
CA VAL A 156 0.92 7.98 11.04
C VAL A 156 2.30 7.57 11.52
N ALA A 157 3.33 8.00 10.80
CA ALA A 157 4.72 7.88 11.20
C ALA A 157 5.39 9.24 11.18
N ARG A 158 6.22 9.54 12.19
CA ARG A 158 7.07 10.73 12.28
C ARG A 158 8.53 10.31 12.38
N TYR A 159 9.36 10.87 11.51
CA TYR A 159 10.79 10.61 11.41
C TYR A 159 11.56 11.88 11.73
N THR A 160 12.60 11.77 12.55
CA THR A 160 13.59 12.84 12.79
C THR A 160 14.87 12.58 12.01
N ASP A 161 15.85 13.47 12.13
CA ASP A 161 17.14 13.35 11.43
C ASP A 161 17.80 11.98 11.61
N GLY A 162 18.31 11.44 10.49
CA GLY A 162 18.95 10.13 10.42
C GLY A 162 18.01 8.92 10.52
N GLN A 163 16.73 9.13 10.85
CA GLN A 163 15.75 8.05 10.94
C GLN A 163 15.31 7.61 9.55
N ARG A 164 15.11 6.30 9.39
CA ARG A 164 14.64 5.71 8.14
C ARG A 164 13.73 4.53 8.43
N TYR A 165 12.99 4.12 7.41
CA TYR A 165 12.31 2.84 7.42
C TYR A 165 13.01 1.87 6.47
N VAL A 166 13.33 0.68 6.97
CA VAL A 166 14.02 -0.35 6.18
C VAL A 166 13.12 -0.93 5.08
N GLU A 167 13.74 -1.44 4.03
CA GLU A 167 13.07 -2.13 2.94
C GLU A 167 12.20 -3.28 3.48
N HIS A 168 10.95 -3.36 3.04
CA HIS A 168 10.00 -4.39 3.44
C HIS A 168 8.87 -4.50 2.40
N PHE A 169 8.11 -5.60 2.48
CA PHE A 169 6.84 -5.73 1.79
C PHE A 169 5.68 -5.32 2.69
N ASP A 170 4.68 -4.69 2.07
CA ASP A 170 3.45 -4.34 2.78
C ASP A 170 2.50 -5.51 2.91
N GLY A 171 2.48 -6.38 1.89
CA GLY A 171 1.80 -7.66 1.93
C GLY A 171 2.51 -8.65 2.82
N VAL A 172 1.76 -9.67 3.26
CA VAL A 172 2.28 -10.77 4.07
C VAL A 172 2.54 -11.99 3.20
N ASP A 173 3.46 -12.87 3.57
CA ASP A 173 3.67 -14.14 2.87
C ASP A 173 2.59 -15.16 3.27
N PRO A 174 1.60 -15.48 2.40
CA PRO A 174 0.51 -16.39 2.74
C PRO A 174 0.96 -17.85 2.86
N HIS A 175 2.22 -18.18 2.53
CA HIS A 175 2.78 -19.52 2.67
C HIS A 175 3.35 -19.79 4.06
N THR A 176 3.44 -18.76 4.92
CA THR A 176 3.82 -18.90 6.34
C THR A 176 2.61 -19.02 7.26
N ASP A 177 2.75 -19.65 8.43
CA ASP A 177 1.66 -19.72 9.44
C ASP A 177 1.19 -18.34 9.87
N ALA A 178 2.13 -17.43 10.14
CA ALA A 178 1.83 -16.05 10.52
C ALA A 178 1.07 -15.30 9.43
N GLY A 179 1.47 -15.46 8.16
CA GLY A 179 0.80 -14.83 7.03
C GLY A 179 -0.59 -15.42 6.75
N ARG A 180 -0.77 -16.75 6.91
CA ARG A 180 -2.10 -17.37 6.86
C ARG A 180 -3.02 -16.81 7.95
N ALA A 181 -2.55 -16.74 9.19
CA ALA A 181 -3.32 -16.19 10.30
C ALA A 181 -3.68 -14.71 10.06
N PHE A 182 -2.75 -13.90 9.56
CA PHE A 182 -3.01 -12.51 9.19
C PHE A 182 -4.11 -12.43 8.10
N CYS A 183 -3.94 -13.17 7.00
CA CYS A 183 -4.90 -13.18 5.89
C CYS A 183 -6.29 -13.68 6.31
N ALA A 184 -6.38 -14.64 7.24
CA ALA A 184 -7.64 -15.14 7.76
C ALA A 184 -8.42 -14.06 8.55
N SER A 185 -7.70 -13.19 9.28
CA SER A 185 -8.32 -12.15 10.12
C SER A 185 -8.67 -10.85 9.35
N GLY A 186 -7.89 -10.50 8.32
CA GLY A 186 -7.97 -9.19 7.67
C GLY A 186 -7.96 -9.20 6.15
N GLY A 187 -7.60 -10.31 5.51
CA GLY A 187 -7.29 -10.39 4.07
C GLY A 187 -5.84 -10.03 3.75
N GLN A 188 -5.43 -10.22 2.49
CA GLN A 188 -4.11 -9.81 1.99
C GLN A 188 -4.16 -8.34 1.57
N ARG A 189 -3.11 -7.58 1.87
CA ARG A 189 -2.95 -6.19 1.41
C ARG A 189 -2.60 -6.18 -0.07
N ILE A 190 -3.42 -5.50 -0.87
CA ILE A 190 -3.27 -5.43 -2.33
C ILE A 190 -2.81 -4.06 -2.83
N ALA A 191 -2.91 -3.03 -2.00
CA ALA A 191 -2.44 -1.69 -2.29
C ALA A 191 -2.11 -0.93 -1.00
N THR A 192 -1.22 0.05 -1.14
CA THR A 192 -0.86 1.00 -0.10
C THR A 192 -0.97 2.42 -0.64
N VAL A 193 -1.64 3.29 0.11
CA VAL A 193 -1.63 4.73 -0.12
C VAL A 193 -0.70 5.37 0.90
N LEU A 194 0.36 6.02 0.40
CA LEU A 194 1.30 6.80 1.20
C LEU A 194 1.02 8.29 0.96
N MET A 195 0.73 9.03 2.01
CA MET A 195 0.45 10.46 1.96
C MET A 195 1.47 11.22 2.80
N TYR A 196 2.27 12.05 2.14
CA TYR A 196 3.22 12.95 2.78
C TYR A 196 2.46 14.11 3.44
N LEU A 197 2.71 14.37 4.73
CA LEU A 197 1.98 15.39 5.49
C LEU A 197 2.74 16.71 5.64
N ASN A 198 4.01 16.75 5.26
CA ASN A 198 4.82 17.97 5.25
C ASN A 198 6.02 17.83 4.34
N ASP A 199 6.52 18.97 3.89
CA ASP A 199 7.78 19.07 3.18
C ASP A 199 8.98 18.90 4.13
N VAL A 200 10.08 18.40 3.59
CA VAL A 200 11.38 18.25 4.21
C VAL A 200 12.45 18.66 3.22
N GLU A 201 13.51 19.27 3.75
CA GLU A 201 14.55 19.88 2.93
C GLU A 201 15.43 18.85 2.23
N VAL A 202 15.77 17.76 2.92
CA VAL A 202 16.67 16.71 2.42
C VAL A 202 16.18 15.34 2.88
N GLY A 203 16.24 14.35 1.98
CA GLY A 203 15.91 12.96 2.30
C GLY A 203 14.41 12.65 2.26
N GLY A 204 13.95 11.71 3.10
CA GLY A 204 12.52 11.39 3.29
C GLY A 204 11.78 10.72 2.12
N GLY A 205 12.40 10.59 0.94
CA GLY A 205 11.76 10.00 -0.23
C GLY A 205 11.51 8.49 -0.11
N THR A 206 10.42 8.02 -0.73
CA THR A 206 10.14 6.58 -0.85
C THR A 206 10.89 5.98 -2.04
N PHE A 207 11.65 4.93 -1.80
CA PHE A 207 12.50 4.28 -2.80
C PHE A 207 12.12 2.81 -3.01
N PHE A 208 11.93 2.42 -4.27
CA PHE A 208 11.60 1.05 -4.66
C PHE A 208 12.81 0.39 -5.31
N ARG A 209 13.64 -0.28 -4.50
CA ARG A 209 14.94 -0.82 -4.91
C ARG A 209 14.88 -1.80 -6.09
N ARG A 210 13.84 -2.62 -6.14
CA ARG A 210 13.69 -3.69 -7.14
C ARG A 210 13.30 -3.21 -8.54
N ILE A 211 12.95 -1.93 -8.70
CA ILE A 211 12.47 -1.35 -9.96
C ILE A 211 13.13 0.01 -10.26
N SER A 212 14.27 0.29 -9.62
CA SER A 212 15.08 1.51 -9.80
C SER A 212 14.26 2.82 -9.86
N THR A 213 13.12 2.87 -9.17
CA THR A 213 12.17 3.99 -9.23
C THR A 213 12.12 4.66 -7.87
N LYS A 214 12.31 5.98 -7.85
CA LYS A 214 12.16 6.83 -6.66
C LYS A 214 10.89 7.65 -6.82
N ALA A 215 10.01 7.61 -5.83
CA ALA A 215 8.92 8.57 -5.79
C ALA A 215 9.54 9.96 -5.50
N PRO A 216 9.34 10.98 -6.37
CA PRO A 216 9.82 12.32 -6.16
C PRO A 216 9.26 12.89 -4.86
N PHE A 217 10.04 13.80 -4.31
CA PHE A 217 9.62 14.67 -3.23
C PHE A 217 8.44 15.54 -3.70
N PRO A 218 7.43 15.87 -2.87
CA PRO A 218 6.58 17.00 -3.19
C PRO A 218 7.48 18.25 -3.19
N LEU A 219 7.92 18.66 -4.37
CA LEU A 219 8.62 19.93 -4.51
C LEU A 219 7.59 21.02 -4.27
N SER A 220 7.80 21.86 -3.26
CA SER A 220 7.05 23.10 -3.11
C SER A 220 7.24 23.93 -4.38
N THR A 221 6.16 24.20 -5.11
CA THR A 221 6.10 25.31 -6.08
C THR A 221 5.89 26.62 -5.36
#